data_AF-X1D6N5-F1
#
_entry.id   AF-X1D6N5-F1
#
_cell.length_a   1.000
_cell.length_b   1.000
_cell.length_c   1.000
_cell.angle_alpha   90.00
_cell.angle_beta   90.00
_cell.angle_gamma   90.00
#
_symmetry.space_group_name_H-M   'P 1'
#
loop_
_entity.id
_entity.type
_entity.pdbx_description
1 polymer ?
#
loop_
_entity_poly.entity_id
_entity_poly.type
_entity_poly.pdbx_seq_one_letter_code
_entity_poly.pdbx_strand_id
1 'polypeptide(L)'
;VINIIPDKDEKIQIVYGINGEKKLTEQILGHLQGYEGSEPVRQGNDAYRQKQNDIFGVLMDVIYQQFKIFDVSLESSEALWTITRSIVKTVKKNWRKPDRGIWEIRTEPKHFTFSKVLCWVAIDRAIKVAELINRTEFFHLCQV
;
A
#
# COMPACT_ATOMS: atom_id res chain seq x y z
N VAL A 1 1.01 7.60 8.52
CA VAL A 1 1.05 7.64 7.03
C VAL A 1 2.08 8.65 6.52
N ILE A 2 2.02 9.91 6.93
CA ILE A 2 2.90 10.99 6.43
C ILE A 2 4.40 10.63 6.55
N ASN A 3 4.84 10.09 7.69
CA ASN A 3 6.25 9.71 7.90
C ASN A 3 6.74 8.51 7.05
N ILE A 4 5.82 7.74 6.45
CA ILE A 4 6.14 6.54 5.65
C ILE A 4 6.22 6.89 4.15
N ILE A 5 5.50 7.94 3.73
CA ILE A 5 5.45 8.43 2.34
C ILE A 5 5.84 9.91 2.36
N PRO A 6 7.13 10.23 2.60
CA PRO A 6 7.60 11.60 2.72
C PRO A 6 7.52 12.34 1.37
N ASP A 7 7.69 11.64 0.26
CA ASP A 7 7.73 12.24 -1.08
C ASP A 7 6.71 11.66 -2.06
N LYS A 8 6.24 12.52 -2.96
CA LYS A 8 5.21 12.22 -3.98
C LYS A 8 5.59 11.07 -4.92
N ASP A 9 6.89 10.83 -5.10
CA ASP A 9 7.46 9.83 -6.01
C ASP A 9 8.07 8.61 -5.30
N GLU A 10 8.05 8.57 -3.96
CA GLU A 10 8.59 7.41 -3.24
C GLU A 10 7.68 6.19 -3.43
N LYS A 11 8.29 5.07 -3.82
CA LYS A 11 7.57 3.80 -3.95
C LYS A 11 7.21 3.29 -2.56
N ILE A 12 5.91 3.14 -2.32
CA ILE A 12 5.39 2.49 -1.12
C ILE A 12 5.92 1.06 -1.09
N GLN A 13 6.69 0.75 -0.05
CA GLN A 13 7.16 -0.61 0.22
C GLN A 13 6.10 -1.36 1.03
N ILE A 14 5.96 -2.65 0.75
CA ILE A 14 4.85 -3.46 1.24
C ILE A 14 5.10 -4.04 2.64
N VAL A 15 6.37 -4.28 2.99
CA VAL A 15 6.78 -4.86 4.26
C VAL A 15 8.06 -4.20 4.75
N TYR A 16 8.12 -3.90 6.04
CA TYR A 16 9.25 -3.28 6.73
C TYR A 16 9.67 -4.14 7.91
N GLY A 17 10.92 -4.00 8.35
CA GLY A 17 11.33 -4.57 9.63
C GLY A 17 10.63 -3.85 10.79
N ILE A 18 10.66 -4.46 11.99
CA ILE A 18 9.98 -3.92 13.18
C ILE A 18 10.50 -2.53 13.58
N ASN A 19 11.74 -2.18 13.23
CA ASN A 19 12.32 -0.86 13.46
C ASN A 19 12.27 0.04 12.21
N GLY A 20 11.51 -0.34 11.18
CA GLY A 20 11.35 0.42 9.94
C GLY A 20 12.40 0.13 8.87
N GLU A 21 13.16 -0.96 8.99
CA GLU A 21 14.18 -1.34 8.01
C GLU A 21 13.56 -1.52 6.61
N LYS A 22 14.09 -0.77 5.63
CA LYS A 22 13.64 -0.86 4.22
C LYS A 22 14.26 -2.04 3.47
N LYS A 23 15.45 -2.50 3.86
CA LYS A 23 16.11 -3.64 3.20
C LYS A 23 15.90 -4.89 4.02
N LEU A 24 15.14 -5.85 3.47
CA LEU A 24 14.83 -7.13 4.10
C LEU A 24 15.37 -8.29 3.28
N THR A 25 16.63 -8.17 2.84
CA THR A 25 17.30 -9.18 2.01
C THR A 25 17.17 -10.55 2.66
N GLU A 26 16.53 -11.46 1.94
CA GLU A 26 16.31 -12.81 2.42
C GLU A 26 17.61 -13.64 2.33
N GLN A 27 17.89 -14.41 3.38
CA GLN A 27 19.02 -15.33 3.48
C GLN A 27 18.54 -16.71 3.90
N ILE A 28 19.15 -17.76 3.35
CA ILE A 28 18.89 -19.14 3.75
C ILE A 28 19.81 -19.50 4.91
N LEU A 29 19.25 -20.00 6.01
CA LEU A 29 19.97 -20.43 7.18
C LEU A 29 20.16 -21.95 7.14
N GLY A 30 21.08 -22.43 6.29
CA GLY A 30 21.28 -23.88 6.06
C GLY A 30 21.78 -24.69 7.27
N HIS A 31 22.11 -24.02 8.37
CA HIS A 31 22.45 -24.66 9.64
C HIS A 31 21.22 -24.96 10.52
N LEU A 32 20.02 -24.54 10.10
CA LEU A 32 18.77 -24.77 10.81
C LEU A 32 17.89 -25.75 10.02
N GLN A 33 17.44 -26.80 10.68
CA GLN A 33 16.55 -27.83 10.12
C GLN A 33 15.10 -27.32 9.92
N GLY A 34 14.73 -26.23 10.60
CA GLY A 34 13.38 -25.68 10.56
C GLY A 34 12.37 -26.42 11.43
N TYR A 35 11.21 -25.80 11.62
CA TYR A 35 10.13 -26.37 12.43
C TYR A 35 9.56 -27.62 11.73
N GLU A 36 9.51 -28.74 12.46
CA GLU A 36 9.08 -30.05 11.92
C GLU A 36 9.82 -30.49 10.65
N GLY A 37 11.09 -30.09 10.51
CA GLY A 37 11.88 -30.39 9.31
C GLY A 37 11.48 -29.58 8.07
N SER A 38 10.74 -28.48 8.25
CA SER A 38 10.36 -27.57 7.16
C SER A 38 11.56 -26.76 6.68
N GLU A 39 12.11 -27.17 5.54
CA GLU A 39 13.23 -26.49 4.89
C GLU A 39 12.80 -25.78 3.59
N PRO A 40 13.45 -24.68 3.20
CA PRO A 40 14.56 -24.02 3.90
C PRO A 40 14.09 -22.99 4.95
N VAL A 41 14.85 -22.88 6.05
CA VAL A 41 14.70 -21.76 6.99
C VAL A 41 15.27 -20.48 6.37
N ARG A 42 14.49 -19.40 6.44
CA ARG A 42 14.82 -18.10 5.86
C ARG A 42 14.79 -17.01 6.91
N GLN A 43 15.71 -16.07 6.80
CA GLN A 43 15.71 -14.80 7.55
C GLN A 43 15.56 -13.65 6.58
N GLY A 44 14.71 -12.66 6.92
CA GLY A 44 14.33 -11.56 6.02
C GLY A 44 12.97 -11.83 5.35
N ASN A 45 12.61 -11.00 4.37
CA ASN A 45 11.37 -11.18 3.60
C ASN A 45 11.58 -10.64 2.19
N ASP A 46 11.64 -11.54 1.18
CA ASP A 46 11.80 -11.19 -0.24
C ASP A 46 10.69 -10.27 -0.80
N ALA A 47 9.51 -10.29 -0.17
CA ALA A 47 8.37 -9.50 -0.59
C ALA A 47 8.62 -7.98 -0.52
N TYR A 48 9.63 -7.51 0.21
CA TYR A 48 9.97 -6.08 0.23
C TYR A 48 10.31 -5.48 -1.14
N ARG A 49 10.66 -6.33 -2.13
CA ARG A 49 10.89 -5.95 -3.54
C ARG A 49 9.64 -6.08 -4.41
N GLN A 50 8.62 -6.75 -3.92
CA GLN A 50 7.41 -7.06 -4.67
C GLN A 50 6.50 -5.84 -4.77
N LYS A 51 5.77 -5.78 -5.88
CA LYS A 51 4.68 -4.84 -6.06
C LYS A 51 3.38 -5.53 -5.71
N GLN A 52 2.69 -5.01 -4.70
CA GLN A 52 1.35 -5.41 -4.30
C GLN A 52 0.44 -4.20 -4.46
N ASN A 53 -0.70 -4.37 -5.14
CA ASN A 53 -1.60 -3.24 -5.40
C ASN A 53 -2.64 -3.06 -4.28
N ASP A 54 -2.81 -4.04 -3.40
CA ASP A 54 -3.76 -3.95 -2.28
C ASP A 54 -3.40 -2.88 -1.24
N ILE A 55 -2.10 -2.60 -1.04
CA ILE A 55 -1.60 -1.59 -0.09
C ILE A 55 -2.23 -0.21 -0.28
N PHE A 56 -2.54 0.17 -1.53
CA PHE A 56 -3.16 1.46 -1.83
C PHE A 56 -4.55 1.59 -1.20
N GLY A 57 -5.32 0.50 -1.18
CA GLY A 57 -6.64 0.45 -0.54
C GLY A 57 -6.53 0.59 0.97
N VAL A 58 -5.60 -0.17 1.58
CA VAL A 58 -5.36 -0.13 3.03
C VAL A 58 -4.94 1.27 3.47
N LEU A 59 -3.97 1.87 2.77
CA LEU A 59 -3.49 3.21 3.11
C LEU A 59 -4.57 4.28 2.94
N MET A 60 -5.37 4.22 1.87
CA MET A 60 -6.44 5.19 1.69
C MET A 60 -7.53 5.04 2.74
N ASP A 61 -7.84 3.81 3.15
CA ASP A 61 -8.80 3.56 4.23
C ASP A 61 -8.29 4.17 5.55
N VAL A 62 -7.00 4.00 5.89
CA VAL A 62 -6.38 4.67 7.04
C VAL A 62 -6.47 6.20 6.95
N ILE A 63 -6.21 6.78 5.78
CA ILE A 63 -6.34 8.24 5.56
C ILE A 63 -7.78 8.68 5.77
N TYR A 64 -8.75 7.96 5.22
CA TYR A 64 -10.16 8.26 5.40
C TYR A 64 -10.58 8.19 6.88
N GLN A 65 -10.16 7.14 7.60
CA GLN A 65 -10.41 7.00 9.03
C GLN A 65 -9.77 8.13 9.85
N GLN A 66 -8.58 8.61 9.45
CA GLN A 66 -7.95 9.77 10.10
C GLN A 66 -8.84 11.01 10.06
N PHE A 67 -9.43 11.34 8.91
CA PHE A 67 -10.37 12.46 8.78
C PHE A 67 -11.72 12.23 9.46
N LYS A 68 -12.16 10.96 9.57
CA LYS A 68 -13.45 10.62 10.18
C LYS A 68 -13.42 10.64 11.71
N ILE A 69 -12.31 10.25 12.32
CA ILE A 69 -12.22 9.96 13.75
C ILE A 69 -11.56 11.10 14.52
N PHE A 70 -10.63 11.83 13.89
CA PHE A 70 -9.80 12.82 14.57
C PHE A 70 -9.94 14.19 13.91
N ASP A 71 -9.74 15.24 14.71
CA ASP A 71 -9.49 16.57 14.16
C ASP A 71 -8.13 16.57 13.44
N VAL A 72 -8.13 17.09 12.22
CA VAL A 72 -6.94 17.14 11.37
C VAL A 72 -6.53 18.60 11.17
N SER A 73 -5.29 18.95 11.53
CA SER A 73 -4.77 20.29 11.28
C SER A 73 -4.75 20.61 9.78
N LEU A 74 -4.78 21.89 9.42
CA LEU A 74 -4.73 22.30 8.01
C LEU A 74 -3.48 21.75 7.29
N GLU A 75 -2.33 21.78 7.95
CA GLU A 75 -1.08 21.22 7.43
C GLU A 75 -1.19 19.71 7.17
N SER A 76 -1.70 18.95 8.16
CA SER A 76 -1.88 17.51 8.01
C SER A 76 -2.90 17.18 6.91
N SER A 77 -3.95 17.99 6.80
CA SER A 77 -4.98 17.84 5.76
C SER A 77 -4.38 17.97 4.35
N GLU A 78 -3.58 19.00 4.10
CA GLU A 78 -2.91 19.20 2.80
C GLU A 78 -1.87 18.12 2.48
N ALA A 79 -1.13 17.65 3.49
CA ALA A 79 -0.18 16.54 3.33
C ALA A 79 -0.90 15.23 2.96
N LEU A 80 -1.94 14.86 3.72
CA LEU A 80 -2.76 13.67 3.46
C LEU A 80 -3.48 13.76 2.11
N TRP A 81 -3.92 14.95 1.72
CA TRP A 81 -4.52 15.18 0.41
C TRP A 81 -3.52 14.97 -0.73
N THR A 82 -2.27 15.41 -0.55
CA THR A 82 -1.21 15.18 -1.54
C THR A 82 -0.91 13.69 -1.71
N ILE A 83 -0.84 12.93 -0.61
CA ILE A 83 -0.69 11.47 -0.62
C ILE A 83 -1.89 10.81 -1.32
N THR A 84 -3.11 11.25 -0.99
CA THR A 84 -4.37 10.75 -1.58
C THR A 84 -4.35 10.84 -3.10
N ARG A 85 -4.00 12.02 -3.65
CA ARG A 85 -3.89 12.22 -5.10
C ARG A 85 -2.81 11.35 -5.75
N SER A 86 -1.68 11.15 -5.07
CA SER A 86 -0.60 10.28 -5.58
C SER A 86 -1.04 8.81 -5.65
N ILE A 87 -1.75 8.33 -4.63
CA ILE A 87 -2.33 6.97 -4.60
C ILE A 87 -3.33 6.81 -5.74
N VAL A 88 -4.28 7.73 -5.92
CA VAL A 88 -5.28 7.66 -7.01
C VAL A 88 -4.61 7.59 -8.39
N LYS A 89 -3.60 8.42 -8.64
CA LYS A 89 -2.82 8.38 -9.89
C LYS A 89 -2.15 7.02 -10.10
N THR A 90 -1.61 6.44 -9.03
CA THR A 90 -0.93 5.14 -9.08
C THR A 90 -1.92 4.00 -9.32
N VAL A 91 -3.07 4.00 -8.64
CA VAL A 91 -4.14 3.01 -8.83
C VAL A 91 -4.65 3.06 -10.27
N LYS A 92 -4.97 4.25 -10.81
CA LYS A 92 -5.42 4.40 -12.20
C LYS A 92 -4.48 3.77 -13.22
N LYS A 93 -3.17 3.96 -13.03
CA LYS A 93 -2.14 3.42 -13.93
C LYS A 93 -1.95 1.90 -13.82
N ASN A 94 -2.32 1.29 -12.68
CA ASN A 94 -1.85 -0.05 -12.34
C ASN A 94 -2.94 -1.07 -11.98
N TRP A 95 -4.17 -0.65 -11.69
CA TRP A 95 -5.19 -1.57 -11.17
C TRP A 95 -5.51 -2.73 -12.13
N ARG A 96 -5.41 -2.50 -13.45
CA ARG A 96 -5.60 -3.56 -14.47
C ARG A 96 -4.40 -4.49 -14.64
N LYS A 97 -3.25 -4.22 -14.01
CA LYS A 97 -2.03 -5.04 -14.13
C LYS A 97 -1.98 -6.14 -13.08
N PRO A 98 -1.36 -7.30 -13.36
CA PRO A 98 -1.13 -8.32 -12.35
C PRO A 98 -0.14 -7.83 -11.26
N ASP A 99 -0.20 -8.45 -10.10
CA ASP A 99 0.63 -8.16 -8.93
C ASP A 99 0.93 -9.44 -8.13
N ARG A 100 1.55 -9.31 -6.95
CA ARG A 100 1.92 -10.47 -6.13
C ARG A 100 0.88 -10.83 -5.05
N GLY A 101 -0.08 -9.95 -4.80
CA GLY A 101 -1.12 -10.11 -3.77
C GLY A 101 -0.56 -10.31 -2.35
N ILE A 102 -1.44 -10.36 -1.35
CA ILE A 102 -1.06 -10.52 0.06
C ILE A 102 -0.39 -11.85 0.41
N TRP A 103 -0.47 -12.84 -0.48
CA TRP A 103 0.08 -14.18 -0.28
C TRP A 103 1.57 -14.28 -0.59
N GLU A 104 2.20 -13.18 -1.01
CA GLU A 104 3.64 -13.09 -1.31
C GLU A 104 4.13 -14.21 -2.24
N ILE A 105 3.29 -14.60 -3.21
CA ILE A 105 3.56 -15.74 -4.07
C ILE A 105 4.89 -15.56 -4.82
N ARG A 106 5.74 -16.59 -4.76
CA ARG A 106 7.08 -16.54 -5.36
C ARG A 106 7.09 -16.80 -6.87
N THR A 107 5.93 -17.12 -7.46
CA THR A 107 5.73 -17.28 -8.92
C THR A 107 5.49 -15.94 -9.62
N GLU A 108 5.35 -15.93 -10.95
CA GLU A 108 4.98 -14.71 -11.69
C GLU A 108 3.77 -13.94 -11.10
N PRO A 109 3.71 -12.60 -11.30
CA PRO A 109 2.55 -11.81 -10.89
C PRO A 109 1.25 -12.33 -11.53
N LYS A 110 0.16 -12.34 -10.76
CA LYS A 110 -1.17 -12.80 -11.21
C LYS A 110 -2.25 -11.75 -10.94
N HIS A 111 -3.45 -11.99 -11.46
CA HIS A 111 -4.61 -11.18 -11.11
C HIS A 111 -5.24 -11.73 -9.84
N PHE A 112 -5.18 -10.96 -8.76
CA PHE A 112 -5.86 -11.28 -7.50
C PHE A 112 -7.11 -10.43 -7.32
N THR A 113 -8.26 -11.07 -7.11
CA THR A 113 -9.53 -10.39 -6.82
C THR A 113 -9.39 -9.46 -5.62
N PHE A 114 -8.71 -9.91 -4.57
CA PHE A 114 -8.42 -9.10 -3.39
C PHE A 114 -7.72 -7.77 -3.75
N SER A 115 -6.64 -7.83 -4.53
CA SER A 115 -5.93 -6.63 -4.98
C SER A 115 -6.80 -5.69 -5.82
N LYS A 116 -7.71 -6.23 -6.65
CA LYS A 116 -8.63 -5.41 -7.46
C LYS A 116 -9.68 -4.71 -6.59
N VAL A 117 -10.23 -5.42 -5.62
CA VAL A 117 -11.17 -4.84 -4.65
C VAL A 117 -10.49 -3.74 -3.85
N LEU A 118 -9.26 -3.95 -3.37
CA LEU A 118 -8.53 -2.92 -2.61
C LEU A 118 -8.14 -1.71 -3.49
N CYS A 119 -7.85 -1.90 -4.78
CA CYS A 119 -7.73 -0.77 -5.71
C CYS A 119 -9.04 0.02 -5.83
N TRP A 120 -10.19 -0.65 -5.88
CA TRP A 120 -11.50 0.02 -5.88
C TRP A 120 -11.75 0.77 -4.57
N VAL A 121 -11.45 0.14 -3.42
CA VAL A 121 -11.52 0.78 -2.10
C VAL A 121 -10.67 2.05 -2.06
N ALA A 122 -9.46 2.02 -2.63
CA ALA A 122 -8.61 3.21 -2.70
C ALA A 122 -9.28 4.39 -3.44
N ILE A 123 -10.05 4.13 -4.50
CA ILE A 123 -10.77 5.18 -5.22
C ILE A 123 -12.00 5.64 -4.42
N ASP A 124 -12.79 4.71 -3.90
CA ASP A 124 -13.98 5.02 -3.10
C ASP A 124 -13.62 5.90 -1.87
N ARG A 125 -12.56 5.52 -1.14
CA ARG A 125 -12.10 6.28 0.02
C ARG A 125 -11.51 7.64 -0.36
N ALA A 126 -10.84 7.75 -1.50
CA ALA A 126 -10.34 9.04 -1.99
C ALA A 126 -11.48 10.02 -2.32
N ILE A 127 -12.59 9.53 -2.88
CA ILE A 127 -13.81 10.34 -3.11
C ILE A 127 -14.37 10.83 -1.78
N LYS A 128 -14.51 9.94 -0.79
CA LYS A 128 -15.04 10.30 0.53
C LYS A 128 -14.13 11.27 1.29
N VAL A 129 -12.81 11.12 1.18
CA VAL A 129 -11.86 12.11 1.71
C VAL A 129 -12.09 13.46 1.05
N ALA A 130 -12.20 13.51 -0.28
CA ALA A 130 -12.44 14.75 -1.01
C ALA A 130 -13.76 15.44 -0.59
N GLU A 131 -14.81 14.68 -0.29
CA GLU A 131 -16.07 15.21 0.27
C GLU A 131 -15.85 15.85 1.64
N LEU A 132 -15.14 15.17 2.56
CA LEU A 132 -14.88 15.66 3.92
C LEU A 132 -14.11 16.99 3.95
N ILE A 133 -13.24 17.22 2.97
CA ILE A 133 -12.43 18.45 2.86
C ILE A 133 -12.91 19.43 1.79
N ASN A 134 -14.11 19.24 1.24
CA ASN A 134 -14.72 20.10 0.20
C ASN A 134 -13.85 20.29 -1.05
N ARG A 135 -13.26 19.21 -1.57
CA ARG A 135 -12.46 19.15 -2.83
C ARG A 135 -13.20 18.36 -3.92
N THR A 136 -14.49 18.63 -4.12
CA THR A 136 -15.37 17.86 -5.01
C THR A 136 -14.98 17.95 -6.48
N GLU A 137 -14.22 18.98 -6.87
CA GLU A 137 -13.61 19.06 -8.19
C GLU A 137 -12.77 17.82 -8.49
N PHE A 138 -12.27 17.09 -7.50
CA PHE A 138 -11.46 15.89 -7.68
C PHE A 138 -12.20 14.70 -8.33
N PHE A 139 -13.52 14.67 -8.32
CA PHE A 139 -14.28 13.48 -8.72
C PHE A 139 -14.00 13.02 -10.17
N HIS A 140 -13.73 13.95 -11.08
CA HIS A 140 -13.37 13.60 -12.47
C HIS A 140 -12.07 12.77 -12.55
N LEU A 141 -11.15 12.96 -11.60
CA LEU A 141 -9.91 12.20 -11.54
C LEU A 141 -10.11 10.77 -11.05
N CYS A 142 -11.25 10.45 -10.42
CA CYS A 142 -11.54 9.12 -9.87
C CYS A 142 -12.21 8.15 -10.86
N GLN A 143 -12.47 8.55 -12.10
CA GLN A 143 -12.98 7.63 -13.12
C GLN A 143 -11.89 6.61 -13.50
N VAL A 144 -12.15 5.31 -13.32
CA VAL A 144 -11.24 4.15 -13.55
C VAL A 144 -11.82 3.14 -14.52
#